data_AF-A0A351NHJ3-F1
#
_entry.id   AF-A0A351NHJ3-F1
#
_cell.length_a   1.000
_cell.length_b   1.000
_cell.length_c   1.000
_cell.angle_alpha   90.00
_cell.angle_beta   90.00
_cell.angle_gamma   90.00
#
_symmetry.space_group_name_H-M   'P 1'
#
loop_
_entity.id
_entity.type
_entity.pdbx_description
1 polymer ?
#
loop_
_entity_poly.entity_id
_entity_poly.type
_entity_poly.pdbx_seq_one_letter_code
_entity_poly.pdbx_strand_id
1 'polypeptide(L)'
;QNTFWNAARGCLADYVGNDGQNMDIRPNQLCPLACKYSPLDEELSPSILRVVSNELVTSRGIRTLSPRDSKYKGVYEGTQRDRDLAYHQGCTRPCLLEPYVKVSLNVKGPSFVKKAEWLVEGFYDDLGLHGVGAFSELYDGDPPHAPHGAISSALSTAALLSVERMLDKYREESK
;
A
#
# COMPACT_ATOMS: atom_id res chain seq x y z
N GLN A 1 -13.46 -15.06 8.62
CA GLN A 1 -13.47 -13.86 9.50
C GLN A 1 -12.93 -14.14 10.90
N ASN A 2 -13.53 -15.05 11.69
CA ASN A 2 -13.18 -15.30 13.10
C ASN A 2 -11.70 -15.62 13.39
N THR A 3 -10.99 -16.21 12.43
CA THR A 3 -9.58 -16.59 12.61
C THR A 3 -8.62 -15.41 12.47
N PHE A 4 -8.87 -14.47 11.56
CA PHE A 4 -7.94 -13.38 11.23
C PHE A 4 -8.35 -12.03 11.82
N TRP A 5 -9.65 -11.79 12.05
CA TRP A 5 -10.11 -10.53 12.60
C TRP A 5 -9.68 -10.36 14.06
N ASN A 6 -9.15 -9.19 14.39
CA ASN A 6 -8.80 -8.82 15.76
C ASN A 6 -9.53 -7.52 16.15
N ALA A 7 -10.59 -7.64 16.94
CA ALA A 7 -11.44 -6.50 17.31
C ALA A 7 -10.69 -5.44 18.14
N ALA A 8 -9.75 -5.86 19.01
CA ALA A 8 -8.98 -4.95 19.85
C ALA A 8 -8.04 -4.06 19.02
N ARG A 9 -7.47 -4.59 17.94
CA ARG A 9 -6.60 -3.85 17.01
C ARG A 9 -7.34 -3.23 15.83
N GLY A 10 -8.59 -3.63 15.60
CA GLY A 10 -9.42 -3.14 14.50
C GLY A 10 -8.88 -3.50 13.12
N CYS A 11 -8.09 -4.58 13.01
CA CYS A 11 -7.41 -4.98 11.79
C CYS A 11 -7.32 -6.51 11.69
N LEU A 12 -6.86 -7.01 10.54
CA LEU A 12 -6.61 -8.45 10.36
C LEU A 12 -5.21 -8.81 10.87
N ALA A 13 -5.06 -10.04 11.35
CA ALA A 13 -3.76 -10.70 11.48
C ALA A 13 -3.11 -10.82 10.10
N ASP A 14 -1.79 -10.69 10.03
CA ASP A 14 -1.05 -10.90 8.78
C ASP A 14 -1.06 -12.37 8.35
N TYR A 15 -0.85 -13.26 9.33
CA TYR A 15 -1.05 -14.70 9.21
C TYR A 15 -1.49 -15.30 10.54
N VAL A 16 -1.99 -16.53 10.50
CA VAL A 16 -2.31 -17.32 11.70
C VAL A 16 -1.59 -18.65 11.61
N GLY A 17 -0.77 -18.94 12.62
CA GLY A 17 0.03 -20.16 12.70
C GLY A 17 -0.22 -20.91 14.01
N ASN A 18 0.68 -21.84 14.34
CA ASN A 18 0.61 -22.64 15.56
C ASN A 18 0.66 -21.77 16.84
N ASP A 19 1.39 -20.65 16.78
CA ASP A 19 1.51 -19.69 17.88
C ASP A 19 0.36 -18.68 17.94
N GLY A 20 -0.69 -18.86 17.13
CA GLY A 20 -1.84 -17.99 17.04
C GLY A 20 -1.70 -16.89 15.98
N GLN A 21 -2.39 -15.77 16.22
CA GLN A 21 -2.42 -14.64 15.29
C GLN A 21 -1.08 -13.87 15.30
N ASN A 22 -0.46 -13.74 14.13
CA ASN A 22 0.58 -12.74 13.93
C ASN A 22 -0.07 -11.37 13.68
N MET A 23 0.22 -10.42 14.55
CA MET A 23 -0.38 -9.09 14.51
C MET A 23 0.61 -8.01 14.03
N ASP A 24 1.61 -8.38 13.22
CA ASP A 24 2.39 -7.40 12.46
C ASP A 24 1.43 -6.60 11.58
N ILE A 25 1.54 -5.27 11.58
CA ILE A 25 0.72 -4.46 10.69
C ILE A 25 1.38 -4.45 9.31
N ARG A 26 0.73 -5.12 8.35
CA ARG A 26 1.20 -5.33 6.99
C ARG A 26 0.10 -5.03 5.96
N PRO A 27 0.46 -4.74 4.70
CA PRO A 27 -0.53 -4.38 3.69
C PRO A 27 -1.32 -5.57 3.14
N ASN A 28 -0.96 -6.81 3.50
CA ASN A 28 -1.66 -8.03 3.08
C ASN A 28 -3.16 -8.01 3.43
N GLN A 29 -3.56 -7.21 4.42
CA GLN A 29 -4.96 -6.98 4.79
C GLN A 29 -5.79 -6.32 3.68
N LEU A 30 -5.15 -5.65 2.71
CA LEU A 30 -5.82 -5.07 1.54
C LEU A 30 -6.29 -6.14 0.54
N CYS A 31 -5.60 -7.28 0.47
CA CYS A 31 -5.93 -8.37 -0.47
C CYS A 31 -7.39 -8.83 -0.36
N PRO A 32 -7.90 -9.24 0.82
CA PRO A 32 -9.29 -9.66 0.95
C PRO A 32 -10.29 -8.52 0.72
N LEU A 33 -9.91 -7.26 0.97
CA LEU A 33 -10.78 -6.10 0.75
C LEU A 33 -10.91 -5.70 -0.72
N ALA A 34 -9.85 -5.89 -1.52
CA ALA A 34 -9.82 -5.50 -2.93
C ALA A 34 -10.54 -6.50 -3.87
N CYS A 35 -10.85 -7.70 -3.37
CA CYS A 35 -11.60 -8.74 -4.07
C CYS A 35 -13.05 -8.31 -4.36
N LYS A 36 -13.54 -8.59 -5.57
CA LYS A 36 -14.95 -8.34 -5.94
C LYS A 36 -15.93 -9.04 -5.00
N TYR A 37 -15.58 -10.25 -4.58
CA TYR A 37 -16.34 -11.04 -3.60
C TYR A 37 -15.47 -11.16 -2.36
N SER A 38 -15.54 -10.16 -1.48
CA SER A 38 -14.75 -10.13 -0.26
C SER A 38 -15.24 -11.20 0.72
N PRO A 39 -14.34 -11.94 1.40
CA PRO A 39 -14.72 -12.85 2.47
C PRO A 39 -14.93 -12.15 3.82
N LEU A 40 -14.94 -10.81 3.83
CA LEU A 40 -15.09 -9.96 5.01
C LEU A 40 -16.43 -9.24 4.95
N ASP A 41 -17.05 -9.08 6.11
CA ASP A 41 -18.19 -8.17 6.24
C ASP A 41 -17.78 -6.73 5.91
N GLU A 42 -18.62 -6.02 5.16
CA GLU A 42 -18.34 -4.67 4.68
C GLU A 42 -18.04 -3.69 5.82
N GLU A 43 -18.67 -3.90 6.98
CA GLU A 43 -18.53 -3.11 8.22
C GLU A 43 -17.09 -3.10 8.78
N LEU A 44 -16.27 -4.10 8.45
CA LEU A 44 -14.88 -4.16 8.90
C LEU A 44 -13.95 -3.27 8.07
N SER A 45 -14.32 -3.00 6.82
CA SER A 45 -13.46 -2.29 5.85
C SER A 45 -13.00 -0.91 6.35
N PRO A 46 -13.87 -0.04 6.91
CA PRO A 46 -13.44 1.24 7.44
C PRO A 46 -12.39 1.12 8.55
N SER A 47 -12.52 0.12 9.43
CA SER A 47 -11.59 -0.09 10.53
C SER A 47 -10.22 -0.55 10.03
N ILE A 48 -10.20 -1.55 9.14
CA ILE A 48 -8.95 -2.06 8.55
C ILE A 48 -8.24 -0.97 7.75
N LEU A 49 -8.99 -0.25 6.90
CA LEU A 49 -8.44 0.87 6.12
C LEU A 49 -7.86 1.98 7.00
N ARG A 50 -8.47 2.28 8.15
CA ARG A 50 -7.94 3.26 9.10
C ARG A 50 -6.55 2.85 9.59
N VAL A 51 -6.37 1.58 9.94
CA VAL A 51 -5.07 1.05 10.40
C VAL A 51 -4.03 1.12 9.27
N VAL A 52 -4.36 0.64 8.07
CA VAL A 52 -3.45 0.72 6.91
C VAL A 52 -3.08 2.18 6.59
N SER A 53 -4.07 3.08 6.61
CA SER A 53 -3.87 4.51 6.31
C SER A 53 -2.91 5.19 7.30
N ASN A 54 -3.01 4.82 8.58
CA ASN A 54 -2.22 5.46 9.64
C ASN A 54 -0.82 4.88 9.78
N GLU A 55 -0.65 3.60 9.47
CA GLU A 55 0.59 2.87 9.75
C GLU A 55 1.48 2.69 8.51
N LEU A 56 0.89 2.55 7.32
CA LEU A 56 1.61 2.04 6.15
C LEU A 56 1.66 3.00 4.97
N VAL A 57 0.72 3.94 4.85
CA VAL A 57 0.66 4.86 3.70
C VAL A 57 1.79 5.88 3.78
N THR A 58 2.46 6.09 2.65
CA THR A 58 3.48 7.12 2.44
C THR A 58 3.15 7.92 1.17
N SER A 59 3.96 8.93 0.84
CA SER A 59 3.85 9.63 -0.45
C SER A 59 4.32 8.79 -1.65
N ARG A 60 4.99 7.65 -1.43
CA ARG A 60 5.54 6.78 -2.50
C ARG A 60 4.91 5.38 -2.54
N GLY A 61 3.76 5.19 -1.88
CA GLY A 61 3.03 3.92 -1.86
C GLY A 61 2.75 3.40 -0.45
N ILE A 62 2.67 2.08 -0.31
CA ILE A 62 2.35 1.40 0.96
C ILE A 62 3.55 0.62 1.49
N ARG A 63 3.96 0.86 2.74
CA ARG A 63 5.02 0.10 3.42
C ARG A 63 4.62 -1.36 3.61
N THR A 64 5.61 -2.26 3.55
CA THR A 64 5.40 -3.69 3.79
C THR A 64 5.29 -4.07 5.27
N LEU A 65 5.71 -3.18 6.18
CA LEU A 65 5.60 -3.32 7.63
C LEU A 65 5.45 -1.93 8.28
N SER A 66 4.69 -1.84 9.37
CA SER A 66 4.60 -0.61 10.16
C SER A 66 5.98 -0.19 10.71
N PRO A 67 6.31 1.12 10.65
CA PRO A 67 7.53 1.66 11.24
C PRO A 67 7.57 1.59 12.78
N ARG A 68 6.44 1.24 13.43
CA ARG A 68 6.38 1.01 14.88
C ARG A 68 6.85 -0.40 15.28
N ASP A 69 7.01 -1.31 14.31
CA ASP A 69 7.49 -2.65 14.57
C ASP A 69 9.02 -2.65 14.73
N SER A 70 9.52 -3.34 15.76
CA SER A 70 10.97 -3.51 16.01
C SER A 70 11.75 -4.13 14.85
N LYS A 71 11.08 -4.88 13.97
CA LYS A 71 11.67 -5.51 12.78
C LYS A 71 11.78 -4.56 11.60
N TYR A 72 11.28 -3.32 11.72
CA TYR A 72 11.22 -2.38 10.62
C TYR A 72 12.60 -2.05 10.02
N LYS A 73 12.67 -2.09 8.69
CA LYS A 73 13.83 -1.74 7.86
C LYS A 73 13.36 -0.90 6.68
N GLY A 74 13.43 0.43 6.86
CA GLY A 74 12.92 1.40 5.90
C GLY A 74 13.87 1.78 4.75
N VAL A 75 15.13 1.37 4.76
CA VAL A 75 16.12 1.77 3.75
C VAL A 75 16.67 0.54 3.03
N TYR A 76 16.57 0.51 1.70
CA TYR A 76 17.03 -0.57 0.82
C TYR A 76 18.48 -0.37 0.38
N GLU A 77 19.41 -0.40 1.34
CA GLU A 77 20.84 -0.25 1.06
C GLU A 77 21.69 -1.25 1.84
N GLY A 78 22.99 -1.29 1.54
CA GLY A 78 23.95 -2.16 2.23
C GLY A 78 24.06 -3.55 1.63
N THR A 79 24.23 -4.57 2.46
CA THR A 79 24.46 -5.95 2.01
C THR A 79 23.21 -6.55 1.39
N GLN A 80 23.35 -7.69 0.70
CA GLN A 80 22.18 -8.43 0.20
C GLN A 80 21.18 -8.74 1.32
N ARG A 81 21.68 -9.13 2.50
CA ARG A 81 20.82 -9.43 3.66
C ARG A 81 20.05 -8.21 4.13
N ASP A 82 20.70 -7.04 4.18
CA ASP A 82 20.05 -5.79 4.60
C ASP A 82 18.92 -5.41 3.64
N ARG A 83 19.21 -5.53 2.34
CA ARG A 83 18.23 -5.29 1.26
C ARG A 83 17.08 -6.28 1.28
N ASP A 84 17.34 -7.58 1.43
CA ASP A 84 16.30 -8.61 1.51
C ASP A 84 15.38 -8.40 2.72
N LEU A 85 15.94 -7.96 3.85
CA LEU A 85 15.15 -7.57 5.01
C LEU A 85 14.31 -6.32 4.71
N ALA A 86 14.91 -5.25 4.21
CA ALA A 86 14.20 -4.01 3.89
C ALA A 86 13.06 -4.22 2.88
N TYR A 87 13.28 -5.07 1.88
CA TYR A 87 12.33 -5.41 0.81
C TYR A 87 10.96 -5.86 1.36
N HIS A 88 10.97 -6.65 2.45
CA HIS A 88 9.76 -7.19 3.08
C HIS A 88 9.45 -6.59 4.45
N GLN A 89 10.36 -5.84 5.07
CA GLN A 89 10.22 -5.34 6.44
C GLN A 89 10.20 -3.81 6.53
N GLY A 90 9.96 -3.06 5.46
CA GLY A 90 9.71 -1.63 5.64
C GLY A 90 9.71 -0.76 4.40
N CYS A 91 10.27 -1.26 3.30
CA CYS A 91 10.17 -0.57 2.01
C CYS A 91 8.72 -0.38 1.57
N THR A 92 8.53 0.63 0.74
CA THR A 92 7.26 1.04 0.21
C THR A 92 7.03 0.46 -1.18
N ARG A 93 5.81 -0.02 -1.46
CA ARG A 93 5.43 -0.60 -2.76
C ARG A 93 4.38 0.28 -3.45
N PRO A 94 4.68 0.85 -4.64
CA PRO A 94 3.70 1.56 -5.44
C PRO A 94 2.58 0.67 -5.96
N CYS A 95 2.89 -0.61 -6.26
CA CYS A 95 1.90 -1.56 -6.76
C CYS A 95 0.72 -1.80 -5.80
N LEU A 96 0.90 -1.52 -4.50
CA LEU A 96 -0.14 -1.65 -3.47
C LEU A 96 -1.05 -0.41 -3.38
N LEU A 97 -0.77 0.66 -4.13
CA LEU A 97 -1.66 1.82 -4.19
C LEU A 97 -2.99 1.50 -4.88
N GLU A 98 -2.98 0.67 -5.93
CA GLU A 98 -4.21 0.29 -6.63
C GLU A 98 -5.25 -0.34 -5.68
N PRO A 99 -4.94 -1.41 -4.93
CA PRO A 99 -5.92 -2.00 -4.03
C PRO A 99 -6.28 -1.05 -2.88
N TYR A 100 -5.32 -0.26 -2.37
CA TYR A 100 -5.58 0.71 -1.31
C TYR A 100 -6.57 1.81 -1.75
N VAL A 101 -6.34 2.41 -2.90
CA VAL A 101 -7.17 3.48 -3.45
C VAL A 101 -8.54 2.94 -3.84
N LYS A 102 -8.60 1.79 -4.52
CA LYS A 102 -9.85 1.14 -4.89
C LYS A 102 -10.75 0.89 -3.68
N VAL A 103 -10.22 0.25 -2.64
CA VAL A 103 -10.99 -0.04 -1.43
C VAL A 103 -11.37 1.26 -0.70
N SER A 104 -10.47 2.25 -0.67
CA SER A 104 -10.77 3.54 -0.05
C SER A 104 -11.86 4.32 -0.78
N LEU A 105 -11.89 4.30 -2.12
CA LEU A 105 -12.97 4.88 -2.91
C LEU A 105 -14.29 4.14 -2.71
N ASN A 106 -14.27 2.80 -2.62
CA ASN A 106 -15.48 2.03 -2.32
C ASN A 106 -16.08 2.37 -0.94
N VAL A 107 -15.23 2.57 0.07
CA VAL A 107 -15.68 2.83 1.45
C VAL A 107 -16.05 4.30 1.68
N LYS A 108 -15.28 5.24 1.11
CA LYS A 108 -15.40 6.68 1.41
C LYS A 108 -16.03 7.49 0.27
N GLY A 109 -16.21 6.88 -0.90
CA GLY A 109 -16.75 7.53 -2.09
C GLY A 109 -15.93 8.76 -2.53
N PRO A 110 -16.60 9.78 -3.09
CA PRO A 110 -15.97 10.99 -3.61
C PRO A 110 -15.08 11.74 -2.62
N SER A 111 -15.32 11.60 -1.31
CA SER A 111 -14.53 12.28 -0.27
C SER A 111 -13.05 11.88 -0.26
N PHE A 112 -12.70 10.73 -0.86
CA PHE A 112 -11.32 10.24 -0.93
C PHE A 112 -10.57 10.66 -2.20
N VAL A 113 -11.25 11.19 -3.22
CA VAL A 113 -10.66 11.53 -4.53
C VAL A 113 -9.42 12.42 -4.39
N LYS A 114 -9.51 13.52 -3.63
CA LYS A 114 -8.38 14.44 -3.41
C LYS A 114 -7.16 13.75 -2.78
N LYS A 115 -7.39 12.78 -1.89
CA LYS A 115 -6.30 12.03 -1.26
C LYS A 115 -5.67 11.05 -2.25
N ALA A 116 -6.47 10.44 -3.12
CA ALA A 116 -5.99 9.57 -4.18
C ALA A 116 -5.17 10.34 -5.23
N GLU A 117 -5.60 11.55 -5.61
CA GLU A 117 -4.81 12.46 -6.48
C GLU A 117 -3.45 12.78 -5.86
N TRP A 118 -3.43 13.21 -4.59
CA TRP A 118 -2.18 13.47 -3.87
C TRP A 118 -1.24 12.25 -3.80
N LEU A 119 -1.79 11.03 -3.74
CA LEU A 119 -0.99 9.79 -3.68
C LEU A 119 -0.30 9.46 -5.02
N VAL A 120 -0.83 9.92 -6.14
CA VAL A 120 -0.25 9.66 -7.47
C VAL A 120 0.60 10.83 -7.98
N GLU A 121 0.25 12.08 -7.63
CA GLU A 121 0.98 13.29 -8.05
C GLU A 121 2.48 13.24 -7.75
N GLY A 122 2.86 12.70 -6.58
CA GLY A 122 4.27 12.61 -6.18
C GLY A 122 5.11 11.82 -7.18
N PHE A 123 4.54 10.84 -7.89
CA PHE A 123 5.25 10.00 -8.85
C PHE A 123 5.60 10.73 -10.14
N TYR A 124 4.92 11.82 -10.50
CA TYR A 124 5.23 12.55 -11.73
C TYR A 124 6.66 13.11 -11.74
N ASP A 125 7.17 13.52 -10.58
CA ASP A 125 8.56 13.97 -10.42
C ASP A 125 9.59 12.86 -10.70
N ASP A 126 9.19 11.58 -10.59
CA ASP A 126 10.08 10.43 -10.76
C ASP A 126 10.06 9.87 -12.19
N LEU A 127 9.23 10.41 -13.11
CA LEU A 127 9.09 9.93 -14.50
C LEU A 127 10.41 9.91 -15.29
N GLY A 128 11.39 10.71 -14.87
CA GLY A 128 12.74 10.77 -15.44
C GLY A 128 13.86 10.44 -14.47
N LEU A 129 13.56 10.03 -13.23
CA LEU A 129 14.58 9.89 -12.16
C LEU A 129 15.34 8.56 -12.22
N HIS A 130 14.64 7.45 -12.42
CA HIS A 130 15.24 6.10 -12.38
C HIS A 130 14.99 5.34 -13.68
N GLY A 131 13.73 5.25 -14.11
CA GLY A 131 13.32 4.71 -15.40
C GLY A 131 12.58 5.77 -16.20
N VAL A 132 12.80 5.83 -17.51
CA VAL A 132 12.10 6.79 -18.39
C VAL A 132 10.69 6.26 -18.67
N GLY A 133 9.67 6.98 -18.18
CA GLY A 133 8.27 6.64 -18.42
C GLY A 133 7.78 5.39 -17.68
N ALA A 134 8.53 4.90 -16.71
CA ALA A 134 8.17 3.75 -15.89
C ALA A 134 8.67 3.95 -14.46
N PHE A 135 8.01 3.29 -13.51
CA PHE A 135 8.28 3.48 -12.09
C PHE A 135 8.99 2.29 -11.47
N SER A 136 9.82 2.58 -10.47
CA SER A 136 10.57 1.59 -9.72
C SER A 136 9.68 0.60 -8.98
N GLU A 137 10.21 -0.60 -8.74
CA GLU A 137 9.54 -1.68 -8.03
C GLU A 137 9.16 -1.31 -6.60
N LEU A 138 10.05 -0.60 -5.91
CA LEU A 138 9.90 -0.17 -4.54
C LEU A 138 10.64 1.14 -4.31
N TYR A 139 10.30 1.76 -3.20
CA TYR A 139 10.94 2.96 -2.68
C TYR A 139 11.31 2.72 -1.22
N ASP A 140 12.27 3.48 -0.71
CA ASP A 140 12.55 3.47 0.72
C ASP A 140 11.27 3.79 1.51
N GLY A 141 11.10 3.10 2.62
CA GLY A 141 10.02 3.27 3.58
C GLY A 141 10.09 4.60 4.32
N ASP A 142 11.28 5.16 4.49
CA ASP A 142 11.52 6.43 5.16
C ASP A 142 11.89 7.54 4.16
N PRO A 143 11.61 8.82 4.47
CA PRO A 143 12.09 9.94 3.67
C PRO A 143 13.62 9.88 3.47
N PRO A 144 14.15 10.24 2.29
CA PRO A 144 13.47 10.89 1.17
C PRO A 144 12.73 9.94 0.20
N HIS A 145 12.56 8.66 0.55
CA HIS A 145 11.92 7.64 -0.28
C HIS A 145 12.63 7.44 -1.62
N ALA A 146 13.92 7.05 -1.60
CA ALA A 146 14.66 6.83 -2.84
C ALA A 146 14.11 5.61 -3.63
N PRO A 147 14.11 5.65 -4.98
CA PRO A 147 13.70 4.52 -5.83
C PRO A 147 14.73 3.38 -5.82
N HIS A 148 14.25 2.13 -5.75
CA HIS A 148 15.10 0.94 -5.73
C HIS A 148 14.46 -0.25 -6.45
N GLY A 149 15.17 -1.39 -6.45
CA GLY A 149 14.72 -2.64 -7.04
C GLY A 149 14.72 -2.59 -8.57
N ALA A 150 13.77 -3.27 -9.20
CA ALA A 150 13.65 -3.20 -10.66
C ALA A 150 13.33 -1.77 -11.12
N ILE A 151 14.16 -1.23 -12.02
CA ILE A 151 14.08 0.15 -12.54
C ILE A 151 12.73 0.42 -13.20
N SER A 152 12.25 -0.52 -14.01
CA SER A 152 10.99 -0.44 -14.74
C SER A 152 10.08 -1.58 -14.30
N SER A 153 9.23 -1.31 -13.32
CA SER A 153 8.26 -2.28 -12.79
C SER A 153 6.93 -2.16 -13.52
N ALA A 154 6.54 -3.24 -14.20
CA ALA A 154 5.21 -3.35 -14.80
C ALA A 154 4.10 -3.25 -13.75
N LEU A 155 4.31 -3.80 -12.55
CA LEU A 155 3.32 -3.78 -11.47
C LEU A 155 3.11 -2.38 -10.91
N SER A 156 4.20 -1.64 -10.64
CA SER A 156 4.13 -0.27 -10.13
C SER A 156 3.47 0.65 -11.15
N THR A 157 3.89 0.54 -12.42
CA THR A 157 3.34 1.33 -13.52
C THR A 157 1.87 1.04 -13.77
N ALA A 158 1.47 -0.24 -13.80
CA ALA A 158 0.08 -0.63 -13.98
C ALA A 158 -0.81 -0.12 -12.82
N ALA A 159 -0.32 -0.17 -11.58
CA ALA A 159 -1.07 0.31 -10.43
C ALA A 159 -1.36 1.82 -10.53
N LEU A 160 -0.36 2.62 -10.86
CA LEU A 160 -0.52 4.08 -11.00
C LEU A 160 -1.47 4.43 -12.15
N LEU A 161 -1.32 3.79 -13.32
CA LEU A 161 -2.26 3.96 -14.45
C LEU A 161 -3.69 3.54 -14.08
N SER A 162 -3.85 2.48 -13.29
CA SER A 162 -5.15 2.01 -12.83
C SER A 162 -5.81 3.04 -11.90
N VAL A 163 -5.04 3.63 -10.98
CA VAL A 163 -5.53 4.70 -10.10
C VAL A 163 -5.96 5.93 -10.89
N GLU A 164 -5.15 6.40 -11.83
CA GLU A 164 -5.53 7.53 -12.72
C GLU A 164 -6.86 7.24 -13.44
N ARG A 165 -7.01 6.04 -13.99
CA ARG A 165 -8.25 5.64 -14.65
C ARG A 165 -9.46 5.60 -13.70
N MET A 166 -9.26 5.28 -12.42
CA MET A 166 -10.33 5.38 -11.43
C MET A 166 -10.71 6.84 -11.18
N LEU A 167 -9.72 7.74 -11.06
CA LEU A 167 -9.92 9.16 -10.84
C LEU A 167 -10.62 9.84 -12.02
N ASP A 168 -10.26 9.49 -13.25
CA ASP A 168 -10.88 10.05 -14.46
C ASP A 168 -12.39 9.80 -14.51
N LYS A 169 -12.86 8.63 -14.06
CA LYS A 169 -14.31 8.35 -13.96
C LYS A 169 -15.02 9.31 -13.02
N TYR A 170 -14.42 9.59 -11.86
CA TYR A 170 -14.98 10.56 -10.91
C TYR A 170 -14.97 11.99 -11.49
N ARG A 171 -13.95 12.35 -12.28
CA ARG A 171 -13.87 13.65 -12.96
C ARG A 171 -14.94 13.79 -14.05
N GLU A 172 -15.23 12.72 -14.78
CA GLU A 172 -16.29 12.68 -15.79
C GLU A 172 -17.69 12.77 -15.18
N GLU A 173 -17.94 12.07 -14.06
CA GLU A 173 -19.22 12.10 -13.34
C GLU A 173 -19.50 13.46 -12.65
N SER A 174 -18.45 14.25 -12.39
CA SER A 174 -18.56 15.57 -11.76
C SER A 174 -18.74 16.73 -12.74
N LYS A 175 -18.71 16.46 -14.06
CA LYS A 175 -18.94 17.43 -15.14
C LYS A 175 -20.41 17.48 -15.54
#